data_AF-A0A7Y5T7Y7-F1
#
_entry.id   AF-A0A7Y5T7Y7-F1
#
_cell.length_a   1.000
_cell.length_b   1.000
_cell.length_c   1.000
_cell.angle_alpha   90.00
_cell.angle_beta   90.00
_cell.angle_gamma   90.00
#
_symmetry.space_group_name_H-M   'P 1'
#
loop_
_entity.id
_entity.type
_entity.pdbx_description
1 polymer ?
#
loop_
_entity_poly.entity_id
_entity_poly.type
_entity_poly.pdbx_seq_one_letter_code
_entity_poly.pdbx_strand_id
1 'polypeptide(L)'
;ADADGLLPPWTEWWPSEDTAVLLPDGTVRAAVEREQRRLPLAYFEAAVPSPPGWRDLPAAYLAFGEAYAEETARARASGWRVEVLPGEHLHLVVDPEAVADFVVDAPAG
;
A
#
# COMPACT_ATOMS: atom_id res chain seq x y z
N ALA A 1 5.01 -4.01 21.04
CA ALA A 1 4.92 -5.47 20.97
C ALA A 1 4.89 -6.04 22.38
N ASP A 2 4.33 -7.23 22.56
CA ASP A 2 4.39 -7.95 23.85
C ASP A 2 5.76 -8.62 24.08
N ALA A 3 5.87 -9.42 25.13
CA ALA A 3 7.10 -10.14 25.47
C ALA A 3 7.55 -11.16 24.41
N ASP A 4 6.62 -11.63 23.56
CA ASP A 4 6.89 -12.54 22.44
C ASP A 4 7.20 -11.80 21.13
N GLY A 5 7.26 -10.46 21.16
CA GLY A 5 7.55 -9.63 20.00
C GLY A 5 6.37 -9.48 19.03
N LEU A 6 5.16 -9.88 19.44
CA LEU A 6 3.94 -9.75 18.64
C LEU A 6 3.29 -8.39 18.85
N LEU A 7 2.86 -7.75 17.77
CA LEU A 7 2.03 -6.55 17.84
C LEU A 7 0.61 -6.91 18.33
N PRO A 8 -0.14 -5.95 18.90
CA PRO A 8 -1.58 -6.12 19.02
C PRO A 8 -2.18 -6.34 17.63
N PRO A 9 -3.41 -6.86 17.54
CA PRO A 9 -4.09 -6.95 16.26
C PRO A 9 -4.26 -5.58 15.58
N TRP A 10 -4.36 -5.55 14.25
CA TRP A 10 -4.31 -4.29 13.50
C TRP A 10 -5.49 -3.34 13.81
N THR A 11 -6.65 -3.89 14.21
CA THR A 11 -7.81 -3.08 14.62
C THR A 11 -7.58 -2.27 15.89
N GLU A 12 -6.50 -2.55 16.64
CA GLU A 12 -6.11 -1.83 17.86
C GLU A 12 -4.93 -0.87 17.62
N TRP A 13 -4.43 -0.74 16.39
CA TRP A 13 -3.30 0.15 16.09
C TRP A 13 -3.70 1.62 16.04
N TRP A 14 -4.98 1.88 15.77
CA TRP A 14 -5.60 3.20 15.74
C TRP A 14 -6.72 3.28 16.79
N PRO A 15 -7.17 4.50 17.11
CA PRO A 15 -8.38 4.67 17.90
C PRO A 15 -9.57 3.89 17.30
N SER A 16 -10.44 3.38 18.17
CA SER A 16 -11.56 2.51 17.78
C SER A 16 -12.53 3.19 16.81
N GLU A 17 -12.66 4.51 16.92
CA GLU A 17 -13.49 5.37 16.07
C GLU A 17 -13.04 5.36 14.61
N ASP A 18 -11.73 5.33 14.36
CA ASP A 18 -11.18 5.32 12.99
C ASP A 18 -11.45 3.96 12.33
N THR A 19 -11.30 2.88 13.10
CA THR A 19 -11.58 1.52 12.60
C THR A 19 -13.07 1.26 12.44
N ALA A 20 -13.92 1.87 13.28
CA ALA A 20 -15.37 1.76 13.19
C ALA A 20 -15.94 2.37 11.90
N VAL A 21 -15.28 3.37 11.31
CA VAL A 21 -15.68 3.93 10.01
C VAL A 21 -15.46 2.92 8.88
N LEU A 22 -14.39 2.12 8.95
CA LEU A 22 -14.08 1.07 7.96
C LEU A 22 -14.97 -0.17 8.11
N LEU A 23 -15.36 -0.49 9.34
CA LEU A 23 -16.18 -1.65 9.69
C LEU A 23 -17.43 -1.20 10.47
N PRO A 24 -18.41 -0.55 9.80
CA PRO A 24 -19.55 0.07 10.47
C PRO A 24 -20.55 -0.96 11.04
N ASP A 25 -20.62 -2.16 10.45
CA ASP A 25 -21.44 -3.24 10.96
C ASP A 25 -20.71 -3.94 12.12
N GLY A 26 -21.32 -3.91 13.32
CA GLY A 26 -20.73 -4.48 14.52
C GLY A 26 -20.55 -6.00 14.48
N THR A 27 -21.38 -6.73 13.72
CA THR A 27 -21.25 -8.18 13.54
C THR A 27 -20.06 -8.50 12.63
N VAL A 28 -19.93 -7.76 11.52
CA VAL A 28 -18.79 -7.89 10.61
C VAL A 28 -17.49 -7.52 11.33
N ARG A 29 -17.49 -6.40 12.08
CA ARG A 29 -16.33 -5.96 12.85
C ARG A 29 -15.88 -7.03 13.85
N ALA A 30 -16.80 -7.58 14.63
CA ALA A 30 -16.49 -8.64 15.59
C ALA A 30 -15.92 -9.90 14.91
N ALA A 31 -16.40 -10.24 13.71
CA ALA A 31 -15.84 -11.35 12.94
C ALA A 31 -14.39 -11.08 12.50
N VAL A 32 -14.11 -9.87 11.99
CA VAL A 32 -12.75 -9.44 11.61
C VAL A 32 -11.81 -9.44 12.81
N GLU A 33 -12.24 -8.86 13.94
CA GLU A 33 -11.46 -8.78 15.17
C GLU A 33 -11.09 -10.15 15.74
N ARG A 34 -11.94 -11.16 15.52
CA ARG A 34 -11.69 -12.54 15.95
C ARG A 34 -10.74 -13.29 15.03
N GLU A 35 -10.74 -12.99 13.73
CA GLU A 35 -10.02 -13.76 12.70
C GLU A 35 -8.65 -13.17 12.33
N GLN A 36 -8.41 -11.92 12.69
CA GLN A 36 -7.14 -11.23 12.46
C GLN A 36 -5.95 -11.92 13.13
N ARG A 37 -4.81 -11.86 12.45
CA ARG A 37 -3.56 -12.40 12.95
C ARG A 37 -2.74 -11.31 13.62
N ARG A 38 -2.12 -11.67 14.73
CA ARG A 38 -1.03 -10.87 15.32
C ARG A 38 0.24 -11.15 14.52
N LEU A 39 0.96 -10.09 14.18
CA LEU A 39 2.19 -10.18 13.41
C LEU A 39 3.40 -9.76 14.28
N PRO A 40 4.58 -10.38 14.09
CA PRO A 40 5.78 -9.95 14.78
C PRO A 40 6.16 -8.52 14.40
N LEU A 41 6.65 -7.71 15.34
CA LEU A 41 7.21 -6.39 15.03
C LEU A 41 8.34 -6.50 13.99
N ALA A 42 9.16 -7.54 14.11
CA ALA A 42 10.26 -7.82 13.18
C ALA A 42 9.80 -7.99 11.71
N TYR A 43 8.52 -8.31 11.45
CA TYR A 43 7.98 -8.35 10.10
C TYR A 43 7.93 -6.95 9.47
N PHE A 44 7.57 -5.93 10.25
CA PHE A 44 7.45 -4.54 9.78
C PHE A 44 8.78 -3.80 9.75
N GLU A 45 9.73 -4.20 10.60
CA GLU A 45 11.10 -3.67 10.61
C GLU A 45 12.02 -4.36 9.60
N ALA A 46 11.55 -5.44 8.94
CA ALA A 46 12.34 -6.18 7.99
C ALA A 46 12.72 -5.31 6.79
N ALA A 47 14.02 -5.20 6.51
CA ALA A 47 14.52 -4.60 5.29
C ALA A 47 14.55 -5.63 4.16
N VAL A 48 13.96 -5.29 3.01
CA VAL A 48 14.07 -6.10 1.79
C VAL A 48 15.31 -5.63 1.00
N PRO A 49 16.32 -6.49 0.80
CA PRO A 49 17.51 -6.08 0.07
C PRO A 49 17.17 -5.82 -1.40
N SER A 50 17.63 -4.68 -1.92
CA SER A 50 17.52 -4.34 -3.33
C SER A 50 18.75 -4.89 -4.08
N PRO A 51 18.59 -5.58 -5.22
CA PRO A 51 19.71 -6.02 -6.03
C PRO A 51 20.60 -4.85 -6.46
N PRO A 52 21.93 -5.03 -6.60
CA PRO A 52 22.81 -3.99 -7.14
C PRO A 52 22.33 -3.49 -8.51
N GLY A 53 22.34 -2.18 -8.72
CA GLY A 53 21.90 -1.54 -9.96
C GLY A 53 20.39 -1.42 -10.14
N TRP A 54 19.57 -1.94 -9.21
CA TRP A 54 18.10 -1.86 -9.32
C TRP A 54 17.57 -0.43 -9.44
N ARG A 55 18.19 0.51 -8.72
CA ARG A 55 17.80 1.94 -8.76
C ARG A 55 18.14 2.63 -10.08
N ASP A 56 19.05 2.07 -10.86
CA ASP A 56 19.50 2.64 -12.13
C ASP A 56 18.70 2.12 -13.32
N LEU A 57 17.81 1.16 -13.10
CA LEU A 57 16.87 0.69 -14.12
C LEU A 57 15.82 1.78 -14.37
N PRO A 58 15.50 2.05 -15.65
CA PRO A 58 14.50 3.05 -15.95
C PRO A 58 13.14 2.56 -15.45
N ALA A 59 12.37 3.49 -14.89
CA ALA A 59 11.16 3.16 -14.14
C ALA A 59 10.07 4.23 -14.31
N ALA A 60 8.85 3.82 -13.99
CA ALA A 60 7.66 4.67 -13.98
C ALA A 60 6.82 4.37 -12.73
N TYR A 61 6.01 5.35 -12.32
CA TYR A 61 5.10 5.24 -11.19
C TYR A 61 3.67 5.61 -11.59
N LEU A 62 2.74 4.71 -11.35
CA LEU A 62 1.30 4.94 -11.52
C LEU A 62 0.65 5.05 -10.15
N ALA A 63 0.06 6.19 -9.84
CA ALA A 63 -0.73 6.39 -8.63
C ALA A 63 -2.23 6.24 -8.92
N PHE A 64 -2.96 5.66 -7.97
CA PHE A 64 -4.43 5.63 -7.97
C PHE A 64 -4.95 6.66 -6.97
N GLY A 65 -5.35 7.82 -7.49
CA GLY A 65 -5.78 8.97 -6.69
C GLY A 65 -4.65 9.66 -5.91
N GLU A 66 -5.05 10.55 -5.00
CA GLU A 66 -4.14 11.45 -4.27
C GLU A 66 -3.49 10.82 -3.04
N ALA A 67 -3.93 9.61 -2.63
CA ALA A 67 -3.41 8.91 -1.46
C ALA A 67 -1.89 8.63 -1.51
N TYR A 68 -1.28 8.75 -2.70
CA TYR A 68 0.13 8.48 -2.98
C TYR A 68 0.95 9.75 -3.24
N ALA A 69 0.54 10.90 -2.70
CA ALA A 69 1.19 12.19 -2.97
C ALA A 69 2.70 12.16 -2.62
N GLU A 70 3.09 11.54 -1.51
CA GLU A 70 4.49 11.43 -1.10
C GLU A 70 5.29 10.50 -2.03
N GLU A 71 4.73 9.37 -2.43
CA GLU A 71 5.32 8.43 -3.37
C GLU A 71 5.52 9.07 -4.74
N THR A 72 4.50 9.78 -5.25
CA THR A 72 4.60 10.47 -6.54
C THR A 72 5.67 11.57 -6.51
N ALA A 73 5.82 12.29 -5.40
CA ALA A 73 6.89 13.27 -5.23
C ALA A 73 8.28 12.60 -5.25
N ARG A 74 8.46 11.47 -4.56
CA ARG A 74 9.71 10.69 -4.56
C ARG A 74 10.05 10.13 -5.93
N ALA A 75 9.07 9.60 -6.66
CA ALA A 75 9.26 9.08 -8.01
C ALA A 75 9.66 10.20 -8.99
N ARG A 76 8.99 11.36 -8.94
CA ARG A 76 9.36 12.54 -9.74
C ARG A 76 10.77 13.04 -9.41
N ALA A 77 11.14 13.10 -8.13
CA ALA A 77 12.49 13.49 -7.71
C ALA A 77 13.58 12.51 -8.20
N SER A 78 13.19 11.27 -8.49
CA SER A 78 14.06 10.23 -9.07
C SER A 78 14.08 10.25 -10.60
N GLY A 79 13.41 11.21 -11.25
CA GLY A 79 13.34 11.35 -12.70
C GLY A 79 12.33 10.41 -13.38
N TRP A 80 11.56 9.64 -12.62
CA TRP A 80 10.64 8.65 -13.19
C TRP A 80 9.46 9.31 -13.88
N ARG A 81 8.93 8.67 -14.93
CA ARG A 81 7.59 9.02 -15.46
C ARG A 81 6.57 8.77 -14.34
N VAL A 82 5.75 9.78 -14.02
CA VAL A 82 4.70 9.65 -13.01
C VAL A 82 3.36 10.03 -13.60
N GLU A 83 2.38 9.16 -13.42
CA GLU A 83 0.99 9.38 -13.83
C GLU A 83 0.06 9.11 -12.66
N VAL A 84 -1.04 9.85 -12.59
CA VAL A 84 -2.05 9.72 -11.54
C VAL A 84 -3.38 9.46 -12.23
N LEU A 85 -3.91 8.26 -12.06
CA LEU A 85 -5.26 7.93 -12.51
C LEU A 85 -6.26 8.22 -11.39
N PRO A 86 -7.42 8.82 -11.70
CA PRO A 86 -8.51 8.85 -10.75
C PRO A 86 -8.98 7.41 -10.52
N GLY A 87 -8.67 6.85 -9.35
CA GLY A 87 -8.92 5.44 -9.06
C GLY A 87 -8.82 5.11 -7.59
N GLU A 88 -9.27 3.91 -7.24
CA GLU A 88 -9.31 3.39 -5.88
C GLU A 88 -8.01 2.67 -5.50
N HIS A 89 -7.84 2.31 -4.22
CA HIS A 89 -6.65 1.58 -3.77
C HIS A 89 -6.37 0.31 -4.60
N LEU A 90 -7.40 -0.42 -5.00
CA LEU A 90 -7.32 -1.63 -5.84
C LEU A 90 -7.72 -1.37 -7.29
N HIS A 91 -7.43 -0.20 -7.85
CA HIS A 91 -7.88 0.15 -9.21
C HIS A 91 -7.42 -0.83 -10.29
N LEU A 92 -6.29 -1.53 -10.08
CA LEU A 92 -5.81 -2.62 -10.95
C LEU A 92 -6.82 -3.78 -11.12
N VAL A 93 -7.76 -3.95 -10.18
CA VAL A 93 -8.85 -4.93 -10.26
C VAL A 93 -10.14 -4.29 -10.79
N VAL A 94 -10.33 -2.99 -10.55
CA VAL A 94 -11.53 -2.24 -10.96
C VAL A 94 -11.52 -1.96 -12.46
N ASP A 95 -10.39 -1.50 -12.99
CA ASP A 95 -10.16 -1.21 -14.41
C ASP A 95 -8.79 -1.74 -14.84
N PRO A 96 -8.69 -3.06 -15.06
CA PRO A 96 -7.42 -3.68 -15.44
C PRO A 96 -6.93 -3.24 -16.82
N GLU A 97 -7.84 -2.84 -17.73
CA GLU A 97 -7.48 -2.41 -19.08
C GLU A 97 -6.77 -1.05 -19.04
N ALA A 98 -7.33 -0.06 -18.34
CA ALA A 98 -6.70 1.26 -18.21
C ALA A 98 -5.32 1.17 -17.53
N VAL A 99 -5.16 0.30 -16.52
CA VAL A 99 -3.87 0.08 -15.86
C VAL A 99 -2.88 -0.64 -16.77
N ALA A 100 -3.33 -1.65 -17.53
CA ALA A 100 -2.48 -2.36 -18.47
C ALA A 100 -1.98 -1.46 -19.60
N ASP A 101 -2.85 -0.60 -20.13
CA ASP A 101 -2.49 0.38 -21.16
C ASP A 101 -1.35 1.28 -20.66
N PHE A 102 -1.44 1.82 -19.44
CA PHE A 102 -0.32 2.57 -18.85
C PHE A 102 0.97 1.74 -18.78
N VAL A 103 0.90 0.50 -18.31
CA VAL A 103 2.09 -0.35 -18.13
C VAL A 103 2.76 -0.66 -19.47
N VAL A 104 1.97 -0.89 -20.52
CA VAL A 104 2.48 -1.18 -21.88
C VAL A 104 3.00 0.08 -22.57
N ASP A 105 2.30 1.21 -22.40
CA ASP A 105 2.63 2.48 -23.05
C ASP A 105 3.63 3.34 -22.27
N ALA A 106 4.09 2.91 -21.10
CA ALA A 106 5.08 3.64 -20.32
C ALA A 106 6.50 3.44 -20.90
N PRO A 107 7.07 4.39 -21.68
CA PRO A 107 8.50 4.44 -21.84
C PRO A 107 9.11 4.70 -20.46
N ALA A 108 10.03 3.84 -20.08
CA ALA A 108 10.80 4.00 -18.86
C ALA A 108 11.65 5.29 -18.96
N GLY A 109 11.61 6.12 -17.92
CA GLY A 109 12.35 7.40 -17.83
C GLY A 109 13.77 7.25 -17.34
#